data_AF-A0A538B7V1-F1
#
_entry.id   AF-A0A538B7V1-F1
#
_cell.length_a   1.000
_cell.length_b   1.000
_cell.length_c   1.000
_cell.angle_alpha   90.00
_cell.angle_beta   90.00
_cell.angle_gamma   90.00
#
_symmetry.space_group_name_H-M   'P 1'
#
loop_
_entity.id
_entity.type
_entity.pdbx_description
1 polymer ?
#
loop_
_entity_poly.entity_id
_entity_poly.type
_entity_poly.pdbx_seq_one_letter_code
_entity_poly.pdbx_strand_id
1 'polypeptide(L)'
;MIVEVRGELDTATAPLLQDLLDQLMAAGARRVVVDLSEATFVDSTGLGALLSAHRRMQADHGQLVLSQPLPATRRLLELTALDRVFAVVT
;
A
#
# COMPACT_ATOMS: atom_id res chain seq x y z
N MET A 1 -4.04 5.61 -11.05
CA MET A 1 -4.23 6.69 -10.05
C MET A 1 -3.13 6.60 -9.02
N ILE A 2 -2.70 7.73 -8.45
CA ILE A 2 -1.66 7.78 -7.40
C ILE A 2 -2.31 8.21 -6.08
N VAL A 3 -1.98 7.53 -4.99
CA VAL A 3 -2.34 7.87 -3.62
C VAL A 3 -1.05 8.11 -2.85
N GLU A 4 -0.88 9.32 -2.32
CA GLU A 4 0.30 9.68 -1.54
C GLU A 4 0.08 9.38 -0.06
N VAL A 5 1.00 8.64 0.56
CA VAL A 5 1.04 8.44 2.00
C VAL A 5 2.13 9.32 2.57
N ARG A 6 1.75 10.21 3.48
CA ARG A 6 2.66 11.14 4.14
C ARG A 6 2.60 10.93 5.65
N GLY A 7 3.76 10.90 6.29
CA GLY A 7 3.87 10.63 7.72
C GLY A 7 3.78 9.13 8.03
N GLU A 8 3.00 8.78 9.04
CA GLU A 8 2.98 7.42 9.58
C GLU A 8 1.83 6.59 9.01
N LEU A 9 2.10 5.34 8.64
CA LEU A 9 1.12 4.33 8.28
C LEU A 9 1.09 3.25 9.37
N ASP A 10 0.25 3.46 10.37
CA ASP A 10 0.19 2.67 11.60
C ASP A 10 -1.25 2.26 11.94
N THR A 11 -1.49 1.82 13.16
CA THR A 11 -2.83 1.42 13.59
C THR A 11 -3.86 2.57 13.57
N ALA A 12 -3.45 3.82 13.70
CA ALA A 12 -4.34 4.97 13.66
C ALA A 12 -4.67 5.40 12.22
N THR A 13 -3.71 5.32 11.29
CA THR A 13 -3.87 5.84 9.92
C THR A 13 -4.16 4.75 8.89
N ALA A 14 -3.84 3.48 9.15
CA ALA A 14 -4.12 2.38 8.25
C ALA A 14 -5.60 2.25 7.86
N PRO A 15 -6.60 2.45 8.75
CA PRO A 15 -8.01 2.43 8.36
C PRO A 15 -8.34 3.49 7.30
N LEU A 16 -7.75 4.69 7.39
CA LEU A 16 -7.98 5.78 6.43
C LEU A 16 -7.51 5.40 5.01
N LEU A 17 -6.34 4.75 4.91
CA LEU A 17 -5.84 4.26 3.63
C LEU A 17 -6.73 3.15 3.07
N GLN A 18 -7.21 2.22 3.91
CA GLN A 18 -8.12 1.16 3.46
C GLN A 18 -9.42 1.74 2.91
N ASP A 19 -10.06 2.66 3.65
CA ASP A 19 -11.32 3.28 3.24
C ASP A 19 -11.17 4.03 1.90
N LEU A 20 -10.04 4.75 1.71
CA LEU A 20 -9.76 5.42 0.45
C LEU A 20 -9.59 4.42 -0.70
N LEU A 21 -8.78 3.37 -0.51
CA LEU A 21 -8.56 2.36 -1.54
C LEU A 21 -9.85 1.61 -1.91
N ASP A 22 -10.68 1.28 -0.92
CA ASP A 22 -11.98 0.64 -1.12
C ASP A 22 -12.92 1.56 -1.93
N GLN A 23 -12.96 2.87 -1.61
CA GLN A 23 -13.72 3.85 -2.41
C GLN A 23 -13.23 3.95 -3.85
N LEU A 24 -11.91 3.94 -4.07
CA LEU A 24 -11.33 3.99 -5.41
C LEU A 24 -11.67 2.73 -6.21
N MET A 25 -11.61 1.55 -5.60
CA MET A 25 -12.00 0.29 -6.24
C MET A 25 -13.49 0.30 -6.62
N ALA A 26 -14.36 0.76 -5.71
CA ALA A 26 -15.79 0.92 -5.95
C ALA A 26 -16.09 1.91 -7.09
N ALA A 27 -15.28 2.97 -7.21
CA ALA A 27 -15.34 3.92 -8.33
C ALA A 27 -14.78 3.37 -9.66
N GLY A 28 -14.35 2.11 -9.70
CA GLY A 28 -13.88 1.45 -10.91
C GLY A 28 -12.37 1.50 -11.13
N ALA A 29 -11.58 1.95 -10.15
CA ALA A 29 -10.13 1.87 -10.27
C ALA A 29 -9.67 0.41 -10.39
N ARG A 30 -8.82 0.14 -11.38
CA ARG A 30 -8.16 -1.16 -11.57
C ARG A 30 -6.65 -1.09 -11.40
N ARG A 31 -6.09 0.11 -11.25
CA ARG A 31 -4.66 0.30 -10.96
C ARG A 31 -4.46 1.50 -10.06
N VAL A 32 -3.90 1.23 -8.89
CA VAL A 32 -3.56 2.24 -7.88
C VAL A 32 -2.09 2.10 -7.53
N VAL A 33 -1.38 3.21 -7.59
CA VAL A 33 -0.01 3.34 -7.12
C VAL A 33 -0.07 4.04 -5.76
N VAL A 34 0.47 3.41 -4.74
CA VAL A 34 0.63 4.02 -3.41
C VAL A 34 2.06 4.55 -3.32
N ASP A 35 2.18 5.87 -3.30
CA ASP A 35 3.47 6.55 -3.14
C ASP A 35 3.84 6.63 -1.65
N LEU A 36 4.98 6.02 -1.33
CA LEU A 36 5.52 5.89 0.02
C LEU A 36 6.78 6.75 0.22
N SER A 37 7.09 7.67 -0.70
CA SER A 37 8.26 8.56 -0.63
C SER A 37 8.26 9.46 0.61
N GLU A 38 7.09 9.82 1.12
CA GLU A 38 6.89 10.62 2.33
C GLU A 38 6.36 9.80 3.52
N ALA A 39 6.30 8.46 3.41
CA ALA A 39 5.83 7.58 4.47
C ALA A 39 6.96 7.30 5.47
N THR A 40 7.09 8.17 6.48
CA THR A 40 8.19 8.18 7.47
C THR A 40 8.22 6.95 8.38
N PHE A 41 7.08 6.27 8.54
CA PHE A 41 6.98 5.04 9.34
C PHE A 41 5.87 4.14 8.81
N VAL A 42 6.09 2.82 8.82
CA VAL A 42 5.09 1.81 8.48
C VAL A 42 5.24 0.63 9.45
N ASP A 43 4.19 0.27 10.18
CA ASP A 43 4.18 -0.89 11.07
C ASP A 43 3.53 -2.14 10.41
N SER A 44 3.34 -3.20 11.19
CA SER A 44 2.67 -4.41 10.73
C SER A 44 1.20 -4.19 10.34
N THR A 45 0.51 -3.25 11.00
CA THR A 45 -0.88 -2.91 10.69
C THR A 45 -0.96 -2.18 9.35
N GLY A 46 -0.06 -1.24 9.09
CA GLY A 46 0.09 -0.57 7.80
C GLY A 46 0.39 -1.54 6.65
N LEU A 47 1.33 -2.47 6.85
CA LEU A 47 1.61 -3.52 5.87
C LEU A 47 0.41 -4.45 5.65
N GLY A 48 -0.29 -4.82 6.71
CA GLY A 48 -1.52 -5.63 6.64
C GLY A 48 -2.63 -4.95 5.84
N ALA A 49 -2.77 -3.63 6.01
CA ALA A 49 -3.72 -2.81 5.25
C ALA A 49 -3.41 -2.82 3.74
N LEU A 50 -2.15 -2.56 3.38
CA LEU A 50 -1.70 -2.62 1.98
C LEU A 50 -1.92 -4.01 1.37
N LEU A 51 -1.64 -5.07 2.14
CA LEU A 51 -1.80 -6.44 1.67
C LEU A 51 -3.27 -6.81 1.46
N SER A 52 -4.14 -6.38 2.38
CA SER A 52 -5.59 -6.56 2.26
C SER A 52 -6.13 -5.88 1.00
N ALA A 53 -5.77 -4.61 0.79
CA ALA A 53 -6.17 -3.86 -0.38
C ALA A 53 -5.64 -4.48 -1.69
N HIS A 54 -4.37 -4.93 -1.69
CA HIS A 54 -3.79 -5.63 -2.84
C HIS A 54 -4.58 -6.89 -3.20
N ARG A 55 -4.93 -7.73 -2.22
CA ARG A 55 -5.72 -8.96 -2.45
C ARG A 55 -7.11 -8.66 -3.01
N ARG A 56 -7.78 -7.64 -2.47
CA ARG A 56 -9.10 -7.21 -2.98
C ARG A 56 -9.00 -6.73 -4.42
N MET A 57 -8.03 -5.88 -4.72
CA MET A 57 -7.90 -5.35 -6.07
C MET A 57 -7.52 -6.45 -7.08
N GLN A 58 -6.68 -7.42 -6.68
CA GLN A 58 -6.37 -8.60 -7.49
C GLN A 58 -7.60 -9.47 -7.77
N ALA A 59 -8.50 -9.65 -6.79
CA ALA A 59 -9.73 -10.41 -6.98
C ALA A 59 -10.62 -9.80 -8.09
N ASP A 60 -10.55 -8.47 -8.27
CA ASP A 60 -11.24 -7.72 -9.32
C ASP A 60 -10.35 -7.46 -10.56
N HIS A 61 -9.31 -8.27 -10.77
CA HIS A 61 -8.35 -8.17 -11.88
C HIS A 61 -7.62 -6.83 -11.98
N GLY A 62 -7.48 -6.12 -10.85
CA GLY A 62 -6.69 -4.90 -10.71
C GLY A 62 -5.34 -5.12 -10.04
N GLN A 63 -4.55 -4.04 -9.94
CA GLN A 63 -3.15 -4.10 -9.48
C GLN A 63 -2.77 -2.94 -8.56
N LEU A 64 -2.39 -3.26 -7.32
CA LEU A 64 -1.85 -2.30 -6.36
C LEU A 64 -0.32 -2.34 -6.43
N VAL A 65 0.28 -1.18 -6.70
CA VAL A 65 1.74 -1.00 -6.84
C VAL A 65 2.23 -0.10 -5.72
N LEU A 66 3.35 -0.43 -5.10
CA LEU A 66 4.02 0.44 -4.14
C LEU A 66 5.13 1.22 -4.85
N SER A 67 5.16 2.54 -4.72
CA SER A 67 6.24 3.37 -5.28
C SER A 67 7.08 4.03 -4.18
N GLN A 68 8.39 4.11 -4.43
CA GLN A 68 9.35 4.86 -3.63
C GLN A 68 9.33 4.56 -2.11
N PRO A 69 9.24 3.30 -1.63
CA PRO A 69 9.31 3.03 -0.20
C PRO A 69 10.65 3.49 0.38
N LEU A 70 10.61 4.22 1.50
CA LEU A 70 11.81 4.55 2.27
C LEU A 70 12.57 3.28 2.70
N PRO A 71 13.90 3.37 2.96
CA PRO A 71 14.73 2.20 3.25
C PRO A 71 14.20 1.29 4.37
N ALA A 72 13.62 1.87 5.43
CA ALA A 72 13.03 1.11 6.53
C ALA A 72 11.82 0.28 6.07
N THR A 73 10.89 0.89 5.34
CA THR A 73 9.72 0.22 4.77
C THR A 73 10.14 -0.86 3.76
N ARG A 74 11.12 -0.56 2.91
CA ARG A 74 11.67 -1.54 1.97
C ARG A 74 12.24 -2.76 2.69
N ARG A 75 12.98 -2.53 3.78
CA ARG A 75 13.54 -3.61 4.60
C ARG A 75 12.45 -4.46 5.24
N LEU A 76 11.36 -3.84 5.72
CA LEU A 76 10.23 -4.58 6.27
C LEU A 76 9.53 -5.44 5.20
N LEU A 77 9.35 -4.91 3.99
CA LEU A 77 8.80 -5.69 2.87
C LEU A 77 9.66 -6.92 2.56
N GLU A 78 10.98 -6.77 2.52
CA GLU A 78 11.92 -7.89 2.31
C GLU A 78 11.85 -8.93 3.45
N LEU A 79 11.88 -8.48 4.70
CA LEU A 79 11.86 -9.37 5.88
C LEU A 79 10.56 -10.17 5.98
N THR A 80 9.47 -9.60 5.46
CA THR A 80 8.13 -10.23 5.44
C THR A 80 7.83 -10.95 4.12
N ALA A 81 8.78 -10.99 3.18
CA ALA A 81 8.64 -11.50 1.82
C ALA A 81 7.50 -10.84 1.00
N LEU A 82 7.03 -9.67 1.45
CA LEU A 82 6.01 -8.89 0.77
C LEU A 82 6.55 -8.15 -0.46
N ASP A 83 7.87 -7.99 -0.57
CA ASP A 83 8.56 -7.56 -1.79
C ASP A 83 8.28 -8.47 -3.00
N ARG A 84 7.90 -9.73 -2.76
CA ARG A 84 7.50 -10.70 -3.80
C ARG A 84 6.00 -10.69 -4.09
N VAL A 85 5.21 -10.06 -3.23
CA VAL A 85 3.75 -9.95 -3.35
C VAL A 85 3.40 -8.66 -4.07
N PHE A 86 4.00 -7.55 -3.66
CA PHE A 86 3.80 -6.26 -4.29
C PHE A 86 4.70 -6.08 -5.51
N ALA A 87 4.15 -5.48 -6.56
CA ALA A 87 4.99 -4.79 -7.52
C ALA A 87 5.53 -3.53 -6.82
N VAL A 88 6.85 -3.44 -6.69
CA VAL A 88 7.54 -2.27 -6.11
C VAL A 88 8.30 -1.56 -7.21
N VAL A 89 8.08 -0.25 -7.35
CA VAL A 89 8.80 0.61 -8.28
C VAL A 89 9.53 1.71 -7.52
N THR A 90 10.73 2.05 -7.98
CA THR A 90 11.56 3.14 -7.43
C THR A 90 11.69 4.25 -8.46
#